data_AF-A0A1G3CQM4-F1
#
_entry.id   AF-A0A1G3CQM4-F1
#
_cell.length_a   1.000
_cell.length_b   1.000
_cell.length_c   1.000
_cell.angle_alpha   90.00
_cell.angle_beta   90.00
_cell.angle_gamma   90.00
#
_symmetry.space_group_name_H-M   'P 1'
#
loop_
_entity.id
_entity.type
_entity.pdbx_description
1 polymer ?
#
loop_
_entity_poly.entity_id
_entity_poly.type
_entity_poly.pdbx_seq_one_letter_code
_entity_poly.pdbx_strand_id
1 'polypeptide(L)'
;MSYLDDPRVYFAAERTLLAWQRSALAFIALGFVVERFGLFVRFFNLTNQINPMHSAISAFVGMSLILLGTILSLLSAIQHKRFIKSLSNAETPPGYFLCMSPLVGYVIFFGGLLMMLWLLSGFLI
;
A
#
# COMPACT_ATOMS: atom_id res chain seq x y z
N MET A 1 -20.07 31.19 5.46
CA MET A 1 -19.04 31.37 4.43
C MET A 1 -17.76 30.72 4.93
N SER A 2 -17.35 29.61 4.32
CA SER A 2 -16.07 28.95 4.62
C SER A 2 -14.97 29.86 4.08
N TYR A 3 -14.08 30.34 4.95
CA TYR A 3 -13.08 31.37 4.64
C TYR A 3 -11.86 30.87 3.83
N LEU A 4 -11.92 29.69 3.20
CA LEU A 4 -10.75 29.08 2.55
C LEU A 4 -11.08 28.49 1.18
N ASP A 5 -11.55 29.32 0.25
CA ASP A 5 -11.40 29.06 -1.20
C ASP A 5 -9.89 29.15 -1.58
N ASP A 6 -9.03 28.42 -0.87
CA ASP A 6 -7.58 28.44 -1.03
C ASP A 6 -7.10 27.11 -1.65
N PRO A 7 -6.51 27.14 -2.86
CA PRO A 7 -5.99 25.93 -3.51
C PRO A 7 -4.91 25.20 -2.69
N ARG A 8 -4.33 25.83 -1.65
CA ARG A 8 -3.43 25.16 -0.70
C ARG A 8 -4.07 24.00 0.05
N VAL A 9 -5.40 24.03 0.24
CA VAL A 9 -6.16 22.94 0.90
C VAL A 9 -6.05 21.65 0.10
N TYR A 10 -6.15 21.75 -1.23
CA TYR A 10 -5.94 20.61 -2.14
C TYR A 10 -4.52 20.03 -2.01
N PHE A 11 -3.49 20.89 -2.07
CA PHE A 11 -2.09 20.44 -1.94
C PHE A 11 -1.76 19.86 -0.55
N ALA A 12 -2.45 20.31 0.50
CA ALA A 12 -2.35 19.69 1.82
C ALA A 12 -2.92 18.27 1.82
N ALA A 13 -4.09 18.06 1.20
CA ALA A 13 -4.70 16.74 1.08
C ALA A 13 -3.92 15.78 0.15
N GLU A 14 -3.26 16.30 -0.87
CA GLU A 14 -2.35 15.51 -1.71
C GLU A 14 -1.13 15.02 -0.90
N ARG A 15 -0.55 15.87 -0.06
CA ARG A 15 0.57 15.47 0.82
C ARG A 15 0.16 14.39 1.83
N THR A 16 -1.04 14.47 2.39
CA THR A 16 -1.54 13.42 3.30
C THR A 16 -1.76 12.11 2.55
N LEU A 17 -2.32 12.14 1.33
CA LEU A 17 -2.44 10.96 0.47
C LEU A 17 -1.07 10.31 0.21
N LEU A 18 -0.08 11.10 -0.22
CA LEU A 18 1.28 10.60 -0.50
C LEU A 18 1.95 10.02 0.75
N ALA A 19 1.67 10.58 1.93
CA ALA A 19 2.15 10.02 3.19
C ALA A 19 1.53 8.66 3.49
N TRP A 20 0.21 8.49 3.27
CA TRP A 20 -0.46 7.19 3.43
C TRP A 20 0.07 6.16 2.44
N GLN A 21 0.30 6.56 1.18
CA GLN A 21 0.87 5.69 0.15
C GLN A 21 2.29 5.21 0.50
N ARG A 22 3.11 6.08 1.09
CA ARG A 22 4.46 5.71 1.55
C ARG A 22 4.40 4.68 2.67
N SER A 23 3.52 4.86 3.64
CA SER A 23 3.32 3.86 4.71
C SER A 23 2.80 2.54 4.14
N ALA A 24 1.86 2.58 3.20
CA ALA A 24 1.35 1.40 2.52
C ALA A 24 2.46 0.62 1.79
N LEU A 25 3.30 1.32 1.02
CA LEU A 25 4.47 0.73 0.36
C LEU A 25 5.46 0.12 1.35
N ALA A 26 5.71 0.78 2.49
CA ALA A 26 6.58 0.24 3.53
C ALA A 26 6.02 -1.07 4.10
N PHE A 27 4.71 -1.16 4.35
CA PHE A 27 4.06 -2.39 4.79
C PHE A 27 4.13 -3.51 3.74
N ILE A 28 3.90 -3.20 2.46
CA ILE A 28 3.98 -4.18 1.36
C ILE A 28 5.42 -4.70 1.23
N ALA A 29 6.41 -3.80 1.18
CA ALA A 29 7.81 -4.17 1.04
C ALA A 29 8.31 -4.99 2.24
N LEU A 30 7.99 -4.57 3.47
CA LEU A 30 8.36 -5.31 4.67
C LEU A 30 7.68 -6.67 4.71
N GLY A 31 6.38 -6.74 4.38
CA GLY A 31 5.64 -8.00 4.32
C GLY A 31 6.23 -9.01 3.34
N PHE A 32 6.70 -8.55 2.17
CA PHE A 32 7.41 -9.41 1.23
C PHE A 32 8.71 -9.98 1.79
N VAL A 33 9.52 -9.14 2.43
CA VAL A 33 10.77 -9.57 3.03
C VAL A 33 10.47 -10.60 4.13
N VAL A 34 9.48 -10.33 4.99
CA VAL A 34 9.01 -11.23 6.07
C VAL A 34 8.53 -12.58 5.53
N GLU A 35 7.75 -12.59 4.45
CA GLU A 35 7.29 -13.83 3.80
C GLU A 35 8.48 -14.67 3.31
N ARG A 36 9.44 -14.04 2.63
CA ARG A 36 10.60 -14.72 2.03
C ARG A 36 11.70 -15.11 3.02
N PHE A 37 11.68 -14.62 4.26
CA PHE A 37 12.68 -14.99 5.27
C PHE A 37 12.82 -16.51 5.43
N GLY A 38 11.73 -17.27 5.42
CA GLY A 38 11.79 -18.73 5.54
C GLY A 38 12.62 -19.41 4.44
N LEU A 39 12.61 -18.87 3.22
CA LEU A 39 13.43 -19.36 2.11
C LEU A 39 14.88 -18.92 2.23
N PHE A 40 15.13 -17.67 2.65
CA PHE A 40 16.50 -17.19 2.87
C PHE A 40 17.25 -18.08 3.85
N VAL A 41 16.62 -18.46 4.97
CA VAL A 41 17.28 -19.31 5.97
C VAL A 41 17.58 -20.72 5.42
N ARG A 42 16.73 -21.27 4.54
CA ARG A 42 17.02 -22.53 3.82
C ARG A 42 18.21 -22.40 2.87
N PHE A 43 18.32 -21.30 2.11
CA PHE A 43 19.45 -21.06 1.20
C PHE A 43 20.80 -21.01 1.90
N PHE A 44 20.85 -20.54 3.15
CA PHE A 44 22.09 -20.48 3.94
C PHE A 44 22.48 -21.83 4.58
N ASN A 45 21.86 -22.95 4.20
CA ASN A 45 22.13 -24.28 4.76
C ASN A 45 22.06 -24.35 6.31
N LEU A 46 21.28 -23.46 6.93
CA LEU A 46 20.91 -23.54 8.35
C LEU A 46 19.88 -24.66 8.61
N THR A 47 19.71 -25.55 7.63
CA THR A 47 18.70 -26.60 7.47
C THR A 47 18.60 -27.57 8.64
N ASN A 48 19.63 -27.71 9.47
CA ASN A 48 19.58 -28.61 10.63
C ASN A 48 18.70 -28.13 11.80
N GLN A 49 18.12 -26.92 11.77
CA GLN A 49 17.39 -26.37 12.93
C GLN A 49 16.04 -25.69 12.65
N ILE A 50 15.54 -25.65 11.41
CA ILE A 50 14.33 -24.87 11.12
C ILE A 50 13.10 -25.78 11.10
N ASN A 51 12.27 -25.63 12.14
CA ASN A 51 10.98 -26.28 12.23
C ASN A 51 10.04 -25.73 11.13
N PRO A 52 9.35 -26.56 10.32
CA PRO A 52 8.41 -26.10 9.29
C PRO A 52 7.36 -25.09 9.79
N MET A 53 7.03 -25.13 11.09
CA MET A 53 6.18 -24.15 11.75
C MET A 53 6.68 -22.70 11.62
N HIS A 54 8.00 -22.45 11.73
CA HIS A 54 8.54 -21.10 11.65
C HIS A 54 8.40 -20.49 10.26
N SER A 55 8.56 -21.30 9.20
CA SER A 55 8.33 -20.85 7.82
C SER A 55 6.85 -20.54 7.56
N ALA A 56 5.92 -21.30 8.14
CA ALA A 56 4.49 -21.02 8.03
C ALA A 56 4.11 -19.72 8.76
N ILE A 57 4.69 -19.46 9.93
CA ILE A 57 4.47 -18.21 10.69
C ILE A 57 5.02 -17.01 9.92
N SER A 58 6.24 -17.08 9.38
CA SER A 58 6.81 -15.97 8.59
C SER A 58 5.98 -15.68 7.34
N ALA A 59 5.48 -16.72 6.67
CA ALA A 59 4.59 -16.57 5.53
C ALA A 59 3.27 -15.89 5.93
N PHE A 60 2.63 -16.32 7.02
CA PHE A 60 1.38 -15.73 7.51
C PHE A 60 1.55 -14.25 7.90
N VAL A 61 2.61 -13.92 8.64
CA VAL A 61 2.91 -12.54 9.05
C VAL A 61 3.19 -11.67 7.83
N GLY A 62 4.00 -12.16 6.88
CA GLY A 62 4.32 -11.44 5.65
C GLY A 62 3.09 -11.16 4.78
N MET A 63 2.23 -12.16 4.57
CA MET A 63 0.95 -12.00 3.86
C MET A 63 0.03 -11.00 4.55
N SER A 64 -0.06 -11.04 5.88
CA SER A 64 -0.88 -10.10 6.65
C SER A 64 -0.41 -8.66 6.48
N LEU A 65 0.91 -8.43 6.45
CA LEU A 65 1.49 -7.10 6.24
C LEU A 65 1.26 -6.58 4.82
N ILE A 66 1.39 -7.43 3.80
CA ILE A 66 1.06 -7.07 2.41
C ILE A 66 -0.43 -6.72 2.28
N LEU A 67 -1.30 -7.53 2.89
CA LEU A 67 -2.74 -7.27 2.91
C LEU A 67 -3.08 -5.95 3.61
N LEU A 68 -2.45 -5.66 4.75
CA LEU A 68 -2.63 -4.39 5.45
C LEU A 68 -2.16 -3.20 4.59
N GLY A 69 -0.99 -3.30 3.95
CA GLY A 69 -0.47 -2.25 3.08
C GLY A 69 -1.35 -2.00 1.85
N THR A 70 -1.86 -3.06 1.21
CA THR A 70 -2.79 -2.94 0.08
C THR A 70 -4.10 -2.28 0.50
N ILE A 71 -4.71 -2.70 1.61
CA ILE A 71 -5.93 -2.08 2.16
C ILE A 71 -5.69 -0.60 2.48
N LEU A 72 -4.57 -0.27 3.13
CA LEU A 72 -4.23 1.12 3.47
C LEU A 72 -4.10 1.99 2.22
N SER A 73 -3.48 1.47 1.17
CA SER A 73 -3.39 2.16 -0.13
C SER A 73 -4.77 2.44 -0.72
N LEU A 74 -5.65 1.43 -0.75
CA LEU A 74 -7.02 1.59 -1.26
C LEU A 74 -7.83 2.60 -0.45
N LEU A 75 -7.78 2.51 0.89
CA LEU A 75 -8.49 3.43 1.78
C LEU A 75 -8.05 4.88 1.56
N SER A 76 -6.75 5.12 1.41
CA SER A 76 -6.24 6.46 1.13
C SER A 76 -6.75 7.02 -0.20
N ALA A 77 -6.78 6.20 -1.26
CA ALA A 77 -7.30 6.60 -2.57
C ALA A 77 -8.79 6.91 -2.53
N ILE A 78 -9.59 6.10 -1.82
CA ILE A 78 -11.02 6.33 -1.62
C ILE A 78 -11.26 7.61 -0.82
N GLN A 79 -10.53 7.80 0.28
CA GLN A 79 -10.65 8.99 1.13
C GLN A 79 -10.32 10.27 0.35
N HIS A 80 -9.22 10.28 -0.42
CA HIS A 80 -8.84 11.42 -1.23
C HIS A 80 -9.84 11.69 -2.37
N LYS A 81 -10.38 10.64 -3.00
CA LYS A 81 -11.45 10.79 -4.01
C LYS A 81 -12.73 11.36 -3.40
N ARG A 82 -13.10 10.95 -2.18
CA ARG A 82 -14.23 11.54 -1.44
C ARG A 82 -13.97 13.01 -1.11
N PHE A 83 -12.75 13.34 -0.70
CA PHE A 83 -12.34 14.71 -0.43
C PHE A 83 -12.45 15.59 -1.69
N ILE A 84 -11.90 15.16 -2.83
CA ILE A 84 -12.03 15.90 -4.11
C ILE A 84 -13.50 16.15 -4.47
N LYS A 85 -14.39 15.17 -4.25
CA LYS A 85 -15.82 15.35 -4.53
C LYS A 85 -16.52 16.37 -3.61
N SER A 86 -15.95 16.67 -2.44
CA SER A 86 -16.49 17.68 -1.52
C SER A 86 -15.96 19.09 -1.76
N LEU A 87 -14.96 19.28 -2.63
CA LEU A 87 -14.38 20.59 -2.93
C LEU A 87 -15.30 21.42 -3.83
N SER A 88 -15.33 22.72 -3.59
CA SER A 88 -15.98 23.71 -4.47
C SER A 88 -15.11 24.01 -5.70
N ASN A 89 -15.70 24.46 -6.81
CA ASN A 89 -14.97 24.82 -8.05
C ASN A 89 -13.89 25.91 -7.82
N ALA A 90 -14.00 26.71 -6.77
CA ALA A 90 -13.02 27.73 -6.41
C ALA A 90 -11.74 27.17 -5.73
N GLU A 91 -11.82 25.97 -5.14
CA GLU A 91 -10.70 25.33 -4.42
C GLU A 91 -9.86 24.43 -5.35
N THR A 92 -10.34 24.16 -6.58
CA THR A 92 -9.63 23.34 -7.56
C THR A 92 -8.68 24.18 -8.42
N PRO A 93 -7.36 23.90 -8.42
CA PRO A 93 -6.43 24.64 -9.26
C PRO A 93 -6.73 24.38 -10.75
N PRO A 94 -6.85 25.43 -11.58
CA PRO A 94 -7.17 25.29 -13.00
C PRO A 94 -6.05 24.54 -13.74
N GLY A 95 -6.43 23.54 -14.55
CA GLY A 95 -5.49 22.76 -15.37
C GLY A 95 -4.77 21.60 -14.67
N TYR A 96 -5.08 21.31 -13.40
CA TYR A 96 -4.46 20.19 -12.68
C TYR A 96 -5.20 18.86 -12.89
N PHE A 97 -4.47 17.78 -13.14
CA PHE A 97 -5.06 16.45 -13.31
C PHE A 97 -5.43 15.82 -11.96
N LEU A 98 -6.62 16.16 -11.45
CA LEU A 98 -7.15 15.69 -10.15
C LEU A 98 -7.20 14.16 -10.02
N CYS A 99 -7.23 13.41 -11.13
CA CYS A 99 -7.24 11.94 -11.15
C CYS A 99 -5.86 11.30 -10.90
N MET A 100 -4.75 12.01 -11.08
CA MET A 100 -3.40 11.40 -10.98
C MET A 100 -3.10 10.91 -9.57
N SER A 101 -3.44 11.70 -8.55
CA SER A 101 -3.18 11.36 -7.15
C SER A 101 -3.90 10.06 -6.72
N PRO A 102 -5.23 9.90 -6.92
CA PRO A 102 -5.92 8.63 -6.67
C PRO A 102 -5.40 7.45 -7.50
N LEU A 103 -4.96 7.71 -8.74
CA LEU A 103 -4.46 6.67 -9.66
C LEU A 103 -3.23 5.97 -9.08
N VAL A 104 -2.29 6.71 -8.48
CA VAL A 104 -1.12 6.14 -7.81
C VAL A 104 -1.52 5.14 -6.73
N GLY A 105 -2.55 5.46 -5.93
CA GLY A 105 -3.05 4.55 -4.92
C GLY A 105 -3.69 3.28 -5.50
N TYR A 106 -4.47 3.40 -6.58
CA TYR A 106 -5.00 2.21 -7.26
C TYR A 106 -3.89 1.35 -7.84
N VAL A 107 -2.84 1.94 -8.44
CA VAL A 107 -1.68 1.21 -8.96
C VAL A 107 -0.97 0.43 -7.85
N ILE A 108 -0.73 1.06 -6.69
CA ILE A 108 -0.10 0.40 -5.55
C ILE A 108 -1.00 -0.72 -4.99
N PHE A 109 -2.31 -0.50 -4.92
CA PHE A 109 -3.27 -1.52 -4.51
C PHE A 109 -3.22 -2.75 -5.44
N PHE A 110 -3.36 -2.55 -6.75
CA PHE A 110 -3.29 -3.67 -7.71
C PHE A 110 -1.91 -4.34 -7.71
N GLY A 111 -0.84 -3.56 -7.58
CA GLY A 111 0.53 -4.09 -7.47
C GLY A 111 0.71 -5.00 -6.26
N GLY A 112 0.24 -4.58 -5.07
CA GLY A 112 0.32 -5.41 -3.88
C GLY A 112 -0.62 -6.61 -3.92
N LEU A 113 -1.78 -6.51 -4.57
CA LEU A 113 -2.69 -7.65 -4.79
C LEU A 113 -2.06 -8.68 -5.72
N LEU A 114 -1.49 -8.24 -6.84
CA LEU A 114 -0.73 -9.09 -7.77
C LEU A 114 0.43 -9.78 -7.06
N MET A 115 1.16 -9.03 -6.24
CA MET A 115 2.26 -9.56 -5.44
C MET A 115 1.77 -10.63 -4.45
N MET A 116 0.67 -10.39 -3.74
CA MET A 116 0.07 -11.36 -2.83
C MET A 116 -0.36 -12.64 -3.55
N LEU A 117 -1.01 -12.51 -4.72
CA LEU A 117 -1.40 -13.66 -5.55
C LEU A 117 -0.18 -14.44 -6.05
N TRP A 118 0.88 -13.74 -6.46
CA TRP A 118 2.12 -14.36 -6.89
C TRP A 118 2.77 -15.17 -5.76
N LEU A 119 2.82 -14.62 -4.54
CA LEU A 119 3.33 -15.35 -3.36
C LEU A 119 2.49 -16.58 -3.03
N LEU A 120 1.15 -16.46 -3.08
CA LEU A 120 0.25 -17.61 -2.87
C LEU A 120 0.45 -18.71 -3.91
N SER A 121 0.66 -18.35 -5.19
CA SER A 121 0.94 -19.33 -6.24
C SER A 121 2.27 -20.05 -6.04
N GLY A 122 3.30 -19.33 -5.57
CA GLY A 122 4.61 -19.92 -5.28
C GLY A 122 4.64 -20.80 -4.03
N PHE A 123 3.61 -20.75 -3.17
CA PHE A 123 3.43 -21.68 -2.04
C PHE A 123 2.77 -23.00 -2.46
N LEU A 124 2.07 -23.02 -3.61
CA LEU A 124 1.25 -24.14 -4.07
C LEU A 124 1.94 -25.04 -5.11
N ILE A 125 3.10 -24.61 -5.63
CA ILE A 125 4.03 -25.36 -6.51
C ILE A 125 5.22 -25.86 -5.70
#